data_AF-A0A3D0DLL6-F1
#
_entry.id   AF-A0A3D0DLL6-F1
#
_cell.length_a   1.000
_cell.length_b   1.000
_cell.length_c   1.000
_cell.angle_alpha   90.00
_cell.angle_beta   90.00
_cell.angle_gamma   90.00
#
_symmetry.space_group_name_H-M   'P 1'
#
loop_
_entity.id
_entity.type
_entity.pdbx_description
1 polymer ?
#
loop_
_entity_poly.entity_id
_entity_poly.type
_entity_poly.pdbx_seq_one_letter_code
_entity_poly.pdbx_strand_id
1 'polypeptide(L)'
;VFGLALIRYIDKSKKAVDIETAQEIFKAAQLASASARDEVAEGWALAAQTTNANSVARTTVTDTGYNLSKVGAYSGGTYVVNCVAWARGMNYDVNGGPWQNAQFKSTLDDGTAGNTQRMYTNEFLRNLCHDSAVGGVYYQQGKNNFDGFSTETRLFKYRKDAGYGVAECWMVCVRSDNLKCEIWIGDKNLNGRGSGQRVQPLYRIYPEPCAKYRN
;
A
#
# COMPACT_ATOMS: atom_id res chain seq x y z
N VAL A 1 19.23 10.52 -31.03
CA VAL A 1 19.71 9.48 -30.10
C VAL A 1 19.79 9.98 -28.64
N PHE A 2 20.28 11.20 -28.37
CA PHE A 2 20.35 11.79 -27.01
C PHE A 2 19.01 11.86 -26.23
N GLY A 3 17.91 12.22 -26.88
CA GLY A 3 16.60 12.34 -26.20
C GLY A 3 16.07 11.03 -25.61
N LEU A 4 16.26 9.91 -26.31
CA LEU A 4 15.81 8.58 -25.84
C LEU A 4 16.62 8.09 -24.64
N ALA A 5 17.93 8.38 -24.60
CA ALA A 5 18.79 8.02 -23.47
C ALA A 5 18.44 8.85 -22.22
N LEU A 6 18.20 10.15 -22.36
CA LEU A 6 17.80 11.02 -21.26
C LEU A 6 16.44 10.61 -20.65
N ILE A 7 15.45 10.28 -21.49
CA ILE A 7 14.15 9.79 -21.03
C ILE A 7 14.30 8.50 -20.21
N ARG A 8 15.09 7.54 -20.71
CA ARG A 8 15.36 6.28 -19.99
C ARG A 8 16.05 6.52 -18.66
N TYR A 9 17.01 7.46 -18.62
CA TYR A 9 17.70 7.82 -17.37
C TYR A 9 16.74 8.42 -16.34
N ILE A 10 15.87 9.35 -16.75
CA ILE A 10 14.85 9.96 -15.88
C ILE A 10 13.89 8.89 -15.34
N ASP A 11 13.42 7.97 -16.19
CA ASP A 11 12.54 6.88 -15.76
C ASP A 11 13.23 5.96 -14.76
N LYS A 12 14.50 5.60 -15.00
CA LYS A 12 15.30 4.78 -14.08
C LYS A 12 15.51 5.46 -12.73
N SER A 13 15.80 6.77 -12.73
CA SER A 13 15.95 7.55 -11.51
C SER A 13 14.66 7.60 -10.71
N LYS A 14 13.51 7.82 -11.36
CA LYS A 14 12.20 7.82 -10.69
C LYS A 14 11.87 6.45 -10.07
N LYS A 15 12.16 5.36 -10.79
CA LYS A 15 11.97 3.99 -10.27
C LYS A 15 12.87 3.71 -9.06
N ALA A 16 14.12 4.18 -9.09
CA ALA A 16 15.03 4.02 -7.95
C ALA A 16 14.51 4.71 -6.69
N VAL A 17 13.99 5.93 -6.81
CA VAL A 17 13.36 6.65 -5.68
C VAL A 17 12.13 5.93 -5.15
N ASP A 18 11.28 5.39 -6.03
CA ASP A 18 10.12 4.60 -5.63
C ASP A 18 10.55 3.30 -4.91
N ILE A 19 11.64 2.64 -5.34
CA ILE A 19 12.19 1.45 -4.69
C ILE A 19 12.75 1.79 -3.30
N GLU A 20 13.49 2.89 -3.16
CA GLU A 20 14.00 3.37 -1.87
C GLU A 20 12.85 3.67 -0.90
N THR A 21 11.83 4.38 -1.38
CA THR A 21 10.59 4.62 -0.62
C THR A 21 9.92 3.32 -0.19
N ALA A 22 9.83 2.32 -1.07
CA ALA A 22 9.24 1.03 -0.75
C ALA A 22 10.09 0.25 0.27
N GLN A 23 11.40 0.39 0.26
CA GLN A 23 12.29 -0.21 1.27
C GLN A 23 12.06 0.40 2.65
N GLU A 24 11.87 1.72 2.75
CA GLU A 24 11.54 2.39 4.00
C GLU A 24 10.20 1.89 4.56
N ILE A 25 9.16 1.87 3.72
CA ILE A 25 7.84 1.35 4.09
C ILE A 25 7.95 -0.11 4.54
N PHE A 26 8.70 -0.93 3.81
CA PHE A 26 8.92 -2.33 4.16
C PHE A 26 9.61 -2.51 5.51
N LYS A 27 10.67 -1.75 5.79
CA LYS A 27 11.39 -1.80 7.07
C LYS A 27 10.47 -1.41 8.22
N ALA A 28 9.69 -0.34 8.06
CA ALA A 28 8.72 0.09 9.07
C ALA A 28 7.63 -0.98 9.32
N ALA A 29 7.11 -1.59 8.25
CA ALA A 29 6.13 -2.66 8.34
C ALA A 29 6.69 -3.92 9.01
N GLN A 30 7.91 -4.32 8.64
CA GLN A 30 8.59 -5.45 9.28
C GLN A 30 8.85 -5.21 10.76
N LEU A 31 9.32 -4.01 11.12
CA LEU A 31 9.54 -3.65 12.52
C LEU A 31 8.23 -3.69 13.32
N ALA A 32 7.12 -3.22 12.74
CA ALA A 32 5.81 -3.32 13.37
C ALA A 32 5.36 -4.78 13.52
N SER A 33 5.57 -5.63 12.50
CA SER A 33 5.20 -7.05 12.56
C SER A 33 6.03 -7.84 13.57
N ALA A 34 7.21 -7.34 13.94
CA ALA A 34 8.10 -7.90 14.94
C ALA A 34 7.90 -7.28 16.34
N SER A 35 6.85 -6.46 16.54
CA SER A 35 6.53 -5.87 17.83
C SER A 35 6.28 -6.96 18.87
N ALA A 36 6.76 -6.74 20.10
CA ALA A 36 6.53 -7.64 21.24
C ALA A 36 5.12 -7.54 21.83
N ARG A 37 4.24 -6.73 21.22
CA ARG A 37 2.86 -6.53 21.64
C ARG A 37 1.95 -7.51 20.91
N ASP A 38 1.29 -8.39 21.66
CA ASP A 38 0.43 -9.43 21.10
C ASP A 38 -0.66 -8.84 20.18
N GLU A 39 -1.28 -7.72 20.59
CA GLU A 39 -2.31 -7.07 19.78
C GLU A 39 -1.81 -6.54 18.42
N VAL A 40 -0.51 -6.22 18.32
CA VAL A 40 0.12 -5.78 17.07
C VAL A 40 0.39 -6.99 16.17
N ALA A 41 0.90 -8.08 16.74
CA ALA A 41 1.13 -9.33 16.02
C ALA A 41 -0.18 -9.94 15.49
N GLU A 42 -1.23 -9.93 16.31
CA GLU A 42 -2.59 -10.33 15.91
C GLU A 42 -3.11 -9.45 14.77
N GLY A 43 -2.95 -8.12 14.88
CA GLY A 43 -3.35 -7.18 13.83
C GLY A 43 -2.68 -7.42 12.48
N TRP A 44 -1.39 -7.83 12.49
CA TRP A 44 -0.65 -8.21 11.28
C TRP A 44 -1.21 -9.49 10.64
N ALA A 45 -1.40 -10.54 11.45
CA ALA A 45 -1.86 -11.84 10.98
C ALA A 45 -3.34 -11.84 10.54
N LEU A 46 -4.16 -10.95 11.11
CA LEU A 46 -5.60 -10.90 10.87
C LEU A 46 -5.97 -10.74 9.39
N ALA A 47 -5.19 -9.98 8.62
CA ALA A 47 -5.45 -9.82 7.19
C ALA A 47 -5.32 -11.14 6.42
N ALA A 48 -4.33 -11.98 6.78
CA ALA A 48 -4.12 -13.28 6.17
C ALA A 48 -5.20 -14.30 6.58
N GLN A 49 -5.70 -14.19 7.82
CA GLN A 49 -6.72 -15.09 8.37
C GLN A 49 -8.14 -14.75 7.92
N THR A 50 -8.41 -13.50 7.53
CA THR A 50 -9.75 -13.06 7.13
C THR A 50 -10.18 -13.74 5.84
N THR A 51 -11.09 -14.71 5.91
CA THR A 51 -11.59 -15.46 4.74
C THR A 51 -12.56 -14.65 3.88
N ASN A 52 -13.15 -13.59 4.43
CA ASN A 52 -13.99 -12.68 3.70
C ASN A 52 -13.14 -11.78 2.78
N ALA A 53 -12.97 -12.19 1.53
CA ALA A 53 -12.27 -11.42 0.49
C ALA A 53 -12.92 -10.04 0.21
N ASN A 54 -14.13 -9.80 0.70
CA ASN A 54 -14.77 -8.49 0.63
C ASN A 54 -14.33 -7.53 1.75
N SER A 55 -13.77 -8.05 2.84
CA SER A 55 -13.32 -7.28 4.01
C SER A 55 -11.83 -6.93 3.95
N VAL A 56 -11.02 -7.78 3.33
CA VAL A 56 -9.61 -7.51 3.04
C VAL A 56 -9.39 -7.51 1.53
N ALA A 57 -8.56 -6.62 1.00
CA ALA A 57 -8.20 -6.59 -0.42
C ALA A 57 -7.31 -7.79 -0.79
N ARG A 58 -7.92 -8.98 -0.76
CA ARG A 58 -7.32 -10.26 -1.09
C ARG A 58 -7.14 -10.36 -2.60
N THR A 59 -5.92 -10.63 -3.03
CA THR A 59 -5.57 -10.67 -4.45
C THR A 59 -4.69 -11.87 -4.74
N THR A 60 -5.08 -12.66 -5.75
CA THR A 60 -4.19 -13.66 -6.34
C THR A 60 -3.18 -12.96 -7.25
N VAL A 61 -1.91 -13.23 -7.02
CA VAL A 61 -0.79 -12.60 -7.72
C VAL A 61 0.14 -13.67 -8.31
N THR A 62 0.86 -13.29 -9.35
CA THR A 62 1.92 -14.09 -9.96
C THR A 62 3.18 -14.07 -9.10
N ASP A 63 4.02 -15.12 -9.17
CA ASP A 63 5.34 -15.16 -8.52
C ASP A 63 6.26 -13.99 -8.93
N THR A 64 6.02 -13.44 -10.12
CA THR A 64 6.72 -12.26 -10.68
C THR A 64 6.22 -10.90 -10.15
N GLY A 65 5.21 -10.89 -9.26
CA GLY A 65 4.76 -9.67 -8.59
C GLY A 65 3.76 -8.83 -9.38
N TYR A 66 2.84 -9.47 -10.10
CA TYR A 66 1.70 -8.82 -10.75
C TYR A 66 0.37 -9.41 -10.28
N ASN A 67 -0.66 -8.59 -10.21
CA ASN A 67 -2.04 -9.05 -10.04
C ASN A 67 -2.46 -9.96 -11.20
N LEU A 68 -2.85 -11.20 -10.87
CA LEU A 68 -3.17 -12.21 -11.88
C LEU A 68 -4.31 -11.78 -12.80
N SER A 69 -5.33 -11.08 -12.28
CA SER A 69 -6.48 -10.59 -13.06
C SER A 69 -6.12 -9.55 -14.13
N LYS A 70 -4.91 -8.96 -14.03
CA LYS A 70 -4.41 -7.94 -14.95
C LYS A 70 -3.35 -8.49 -15.90
N VAL A 71 -2.89 -9.73 -15.68
CA VAL A 71 -1.99 -10.45 -16.58
C VAL A 71 -2.85 -11.29 -17.52
N GLY A 72 -2.43 -11.42 -18.79
CA GLY A 72 -3.06 -12.35 -19.74
C GLY A 72 -2.83 -13.81 -19.35
N ALA A 73 -2.75 -14.72 -20.33
CA ALA A 73 -2.43 -16.11 -20.07
C ALA A 73 -1.06 -16.23 -19.34
N TYR A 74 -1.09 -16.68 -18.09
CA TYR A 74 0.08 -16.85 -17.25
C TYR A 74 0.13 -18.28 -16.72
N SER A 75 1.26 -18.95 -16.94
CA SER A 75 1.47 -20.38 -16.64
C SER A 75 2.48 -20.64 -15.51
N GLY A 76 2.95 -19.59 -14.83
CA GLY A 76 3.89 -19.68 -13.71
C GLY A 76 3.21 -19.87 -12.35
N GLY A 77 3.99 -19.73 -11.27
CA GLY A 77 3.50 -19.88 -9.91
C GLY A 77 2.58 -18.71 -9.50
N THR A 78 1.56 -19.01 -8.69
CA THR A 78 0.69 -17.97 -8.11
C THR A 78 0.62 -18.12 -6.61
N TYR A 79 0.35 -17.01 -5.92
CA TYR A 79 0.11 -16.98 -4.48
C TYR A 79 -0.90 -15.89 -4.14
N VAL A 80 -1.37 -15.86 -2.89
CA VAL A 80 -2.35 -14.89 -2.42
C VAL A 80 -1.69 -13.87 -1.50
N VAL A 81 -1.98 -12.60 -1.72
CA VAL A 81 -1.65 -11.50 -0.82
C VAL A 81 -2.92 -10.85 -0.29
N ASN A 82 -2.84 -10.30 0.92
CA ASN A 82 -3.91 -9.51 1.52
C ASN A 82 -3.32 -8.15 1.90
N CYS A 83 -3.97 -7.07 1.46
CA CYS A 83 -3.60 -5.73 1.92
C CYS A 83 -3.90 -5.61 3.42
N VAL A 84 -2.91 -5.15 4.18
CA VAL A 84 -3.01 -4.86 5.61
C VAL A 84 -3.23 -3.36 5.79
N ALA A 85 -2.40 -2.55 5.16
CA ALA A 85 -2.51 -1.10 5.19
C ALA A 85 -2.27 -0.49 3.82
N TRP A 86 -2.91 0.63 3.53
CA TRP A 86 -2.76 1.33 2.25
C TRP A 86 -2.72 2.84 2.43
N ALA A 87 -1.91 3.51 1.62
CA ALA A 87 -1.72 4.95 1.67
C ALA A 87 -2.95 5.67 1.08
N ARG A 88 -3.77 6.24 1.94
CA ARG A 88 -4.87 7.09 1.53
C ARG A 88 -4.34 8.37 0.88
N GLY A 89 -5.11 8.88 -0.08
CA GLY A 89 -4.92 10.23 -0.60
C GLY A 89 -5.49 11.23 0.40
N MET A 90 -4.70 12.15 0.94
CA MET A 90 -5.30 13.29 1.62
C MET A 90 -5.68 14.34 0.59
N ASN A 91 -6.97 14.58 0.47
CA ASN A 91 -7.53 15.66 -0.32
C ASN A 91 -7.90 16.79 0.64
N TYR A 92 -7.20 17.92 0.51
CA TYR A 92 -7.64 19.20 1.07
C TYR A 92 -7.52 20.34 0.05
N ASP A 93 -7.46 20.04 -1.25
CA ASP A 93 -7.46 21.08 -2.27
C ASP A 93 -8.73 21.01 -3.11
N VAL A 94 -9.58 22.02 -2.93
CA VAL A 94 -10.80 22.27 -3.71
C VAL A 94 -10.51 22.47 -5.20
N ASN A 95 -9.23 22.59 -5.58
CA ASN A 95 -8.74 22.87 -6.93
C ASN A 95 -8.19 21.65 -7.70
N GLY A 96 -8.42 20.42 -7.22
CA GLY A 96 -8.22 19.22 -8.04
C GLY A 96 -6.80 18.64 -8.11
N GLY A 97 -5.96 18.93 -7.11
CA GLY A 97 -4.65 18.28 -6.97
C GLY A 97 -4.73 16.75 -6.77
N PRO A 98 -3.73 15.97 -7.20
CA PRO A 98 -3.78 14.50 -7.16
C PRO A 98 -3.73 13.95 -5.72
N TRP A 99 -4.50 12.89 -5.47
CA TRP A 99 -4.61 12.11 -4.24
C TRP A 99 -3.23 11.75 -3.62
N GLN A 100 -2.81 12.43 -2.55
CA GLN A 100 -1.43 12.28 -2.05
C GLN A 100 -1.29 11.24 -0.94
N ASN A 101 -0.37 10.28 -1.11
CA ASN A 101 0.02 9.20 -0.19
C ASN A 101 0.61 9.69 1.15
N ALA A 102 -0.18 10.46 1.90
CA ALA A 102 0.30 11.11 3.12
C ALA A 102 0.09 10.23 4.37
N GLN A 103 -0.93 9.35 4.39
CA GLN A 103 -1.23 8.50 5.54
C GLN A 103 -1.60 7.09 5.12
N PHE A 104 -1.14 6.10 5.87
CA PHE A 104 -1.64 4.73 5.74
C PHE A 104 -2.86 4.51 6.64
N LYS A 105 -3.82 3.77 6.11
CA LYS A 105 -5.03 3.31 6.79
C LYS A 105 -5.04 1.79 6.83
N SER A 106 -5.58 1.19 7.88
CA SER A 106 -5.89 -0.24 7.90
C SER A 106 -6.92 -0.58 6.83
N THR A 107 -6.84 -1.80 6.30
CA THR A 107 -7.78 -2.28 5.27
C THR A 107 -9.11 -2.68 5.91
N LEU A 108 -9.05 -3.36 7.05
CA LEU A 108 -10.13 -3.54 8.01
C LEU A 108 -10.19 -2.31 8.90
N ASP A 109 -11.33 -1.62 8.92
CA ASP A 109 -11.47 -0.35 9.65
C ASP A 109 -12.74 -0.27 10.50
N ASP A 110 -13.53 -1.33 10.52
CA ASP A 110 -14.78 -1.45 11.24
C ASP A 110 -14.81 -2.66 12.19
N GLY A 111 -15.59 -2.53 13.26
CA GLY A 111 -15.77 -3.58 14.27
C GLY A 111 -14.48 -3.97 15.02
N THR A 112 -14.57 -5.08 15.75
CA THR A 112 -13.45 -5.61 16.56
C THR A 112 -12.23 -5.93 15.69
N ALA A 113 -12.44 -6.55 14.52
CA ALA A 113 -11.37 -6.87 13.59
C ALA A 113 -10.64 -5.61 13.07
N GLY A 114 -11.38 -4.55 12.74
CA GLY A 114 -10.79 -3.26 12.36
C GLY A 114 -9.97 -2.64 13.49
N ASN A 115 -10.45 -2.70 14.73
CA ASN A 115 -9.70 -2.21 15.89
C ASN A 115 -8.38 -2.99 16.11
N THR A 116 -8.41 -4.32 15.97
CA THR A 116 -7.20 -5.15 16.08
C THR A 116 -6.20 -4.82 14.97
N GLN A 117 -6.62 -4.74 13.70
CA GLN A 117 -5.71 -4.37 12.61
C GLN A 117 -5.20 -2.92 12.72
N ARG A 118 -5.97 -2.02 13.36
CA ARG A 118 -5.54 -0.66 13.65
C ARG A 118 -4.39 -0.62 14.65
N MET A 119 -4.29 -1.57 15.60
CA MET A 119 -3.13 -1.65 16.50
C MET A 119 -1.84 -1.87 15.72
N TYR A 120 -1.84 -2.80 14.77
CA TYR A 120 -0.71 -2.97 13.84
C TYR A 120 -0.43 -1.71 13.02
N THR A 121 -1.46 -1.13 12.42
CA THR A 121 -1.30 0.03 11.53
C THR A 121 -0.74 1.24 12.28
N ASN A 122 -1.14 1.44 13.54
CA ASN A 122 -0.61 2.49 14.40
C ASN A 122 0.87 2.27 14.73
N GLU A 123 1.27 1.04 15.05
CA GLU A 123 2.68 0.72 15.28
C GLU A 123 3.53 0.94 14.02
N PHE A 124 3.01 0.52 12.86
CA PHE A 124 3.62 0.78 11.57
C PHE A 124 3.78 2.28 11.27
N LEU A 125 2.75 3.10 11.55
CA LEU A 125 2.82 4.55 11.36
C LEU A 125 3.89 5.19 12.24
N ARG A 126 4.04 4.75 13.49
CA ARG A 126 5.13 5.22 14.38
C ARG A 126 6.50 4.89 13.80
N ASN A 127 6.67 3.67 13.32
CA ASN A 127 7.93 3.24 12.68
C ASN A 127 8.23 3.97 11.36
N LEU A 128 7.21 4.54 10.72
CA LEU A 128 7.35 5.39 9.54
C LEU A 128 7.58 6.88 9.90
N CYS A 129 7.66 7.23 11.19
CA CYS A 129 7.71 8.60 11.71
C CYS A 129 6.45 9.43 11.39
N HIS A 130 5.29 8.77 11.29
CA HIS A 130 3.99 9.40 11.03
C HIS A 130 3.13 9.41 12.32
N ASP A 131 3.69 9.85 13.44
CA ASP A 131 3.02 9.81 14.75
C ASP A 131 1.70 10.58 14.78
N SER A 132 1.64 11.71 14.07
CA SER A 132 0.41 12.52 13.93
C SER A 132 -0.72 11.81 13.18
N ALA A 133 -0.43 10.71 12.50
CA ALA A 133 -1.39 9.88 11.78
C ALA A 133 -1.93 8.70 12.62
N VAL A 134 -1.33 8.42 13.79
CA VAL A 134 -1.74 7.34 14.69
C VAL A 134 -3.16 7.60 15.20
N GLY A 135 -4.05 6.62 15.08
CA GLY A 135 -5.41 6.74 15.60
C GLY A 135 -6.26 7.82 14.91
N GLY A 136 -5.91 8.24 13.70
CA GLY A 136 -6.72 9.16 12.89
C GLY A 136 -8.05 8.54 12.45
N VAL A 137 -9.01 8.43 13.36
CA VAL A 137 -10.39 7.98 13.13
C VAL A 137 -11.21 9.15 12.56
N TYR A 138 -12.12 8.84 11.62
CA TYR A 138 -13.19 9.76 11.23
C TYR A 138 -14.04 10.10 12.47
N TYR A 139 -13.88 11.28 13.05
CA TYR A 139 -14.85 11.78 14.02
C TYR A 139 -16.02 12.44 13.28
N GLN A 140 -17.24 12.11 13.69
CA GLN A 140 -18.45 12.81 13.23
C GLN A 140 -18.49 14.30 13.62
N GLN A 141 -17.57 14.78 14.47
CA GLN A 141 -17.58 16.14 15.03
C GLN A 141 -16.20 16.83 15.08
N GLY A 142 -15.15 16.29 14.43
CA GLY A 142 -13.81 16.87 14.50
C GLY A 142 -13.03 16.67 13.20
N LYS A 143 -12.37 17.73 12.71
CA LYS A 143 -11.44 17.64 11.59
C LYS A 143 -10.35 16.64 11.94
N ASN A 144 -9.96 15.80 10.99
CA ASN A 144 -8.79 14.95 11.14
C ASN A 144 -7.58 15.83 11.53
N ASN A 145 -6.90 15.51 12.63
CA ASN A 145 -5.74 16.29 13.08
C ASN A 145 -4.50 16.08 12.20
N PHE A 146 -4.52 15.07 11.32
CA PHE A 146 -3.44 14.82 10.37
C PHE A 146 -3.60 15.72 9.12
N ASP A 147 -2.72 16.71 8.99
CA ASP A 147 -2.77 17.72 7.92
C ASP A 147 -1.97 17.34 6.66
N GLY A 148 -1.00 16.43 6.78
CA GLY A 148 -0.17 15.91 5.68
C GLY A 148 0.84 16.92 5.12
N PHE A 149 0.80 18.16 5.59
CA PHE A 149 1.73 19.23 5.23
C PHE A 149 3.01 19.16 6.06
N SER A 150 2.88 18.72 7.32
CA SER A 150 3.99 18.60 8.27
C SER A 150 4.78 17.29 8.13
N THR A 151 4.31 16.34 7.31
CA THR A 151 4.92 15.01 7.13
C THR A 151 5.47 14.80 5.74
N GLU A 152 6.53 14.00 5.63
CA GLU A 152 7.12 13.63 4.36
C GLU A 152 6.14 12.74 3.56
N THR A 153 5.49 13.33 2.56
CA THR A 153 4.58 12.58 1.69
C THR A 153 5.38 11.62 0.81
N ARG A 154 5.06 10.33 0.89
CA ARG A 154 5.67 9.27 0.08
C ARG A 154 5.07 9.27 -1.34
N LEU A 155 5.42 10.27 -2.14
CA LEU A 155 4.89 10.43 -3.50
C LEU A 155 5.42 9.37 -4.48
N PHE A 156 4.55 8.91 -5.38
CA PHE A 156 4.99 8.17 -6.56
C PHE A 156 5.67 9.06 -7.57
N LYS A 157 6.93 8.76 -7.83
CA LYS A 157 7.73 9.45 -8.85
C LYS A 157 7.53 8.79 -10.22
N TYR A 158 7.44 7.46 -10.29
CA TYR A 158 7.15 6.76 -11.54
C TYR A 158 5.65 6.50 -11.70
N ARG A 159 4.99 7.30 -12.54
CA ARG A 159 3.53 7.25 -12.78
C ARG A 159 3.12 6.59 -14.09
N LYS A 160 4.08 6.06 -14.85
CA LYS A 160 3.75 5.45 -16.14
C LYS A 160 2.96 4.18 -15.88
N ASP A 161 1.73 4.13 -16.39
CA ASP A 161 0.84 2.98 -16.26
C ASP A 161 1.63 1.71 -16.58
N ALA A 162 1.63 0.81 -15.60
CA ALA A 162 2.32 -0.44 -15.71
C ALA A 162 1.70 -1.36 -16.80
N GLY A 163 0.55 -0.98 -17.37
CA GLY A 163 -0.33 -1.81 -18.19
C GLY A 163 -1.33 -2.57 -17.32
N TYR A 164 -1.39 -2.24 -16.03
CA TYR A 164 -2.09 -3.01 -15.00
C TYR A 164 -3.05 -2.14 -14.19
N GLY A 165 -3.12 -0.83 -14.44
CA GLY A 165 -4.00 0.12 -13.75
C GLY A 165 -3.27 1.41 -13.36
N VAL A 166 -4.04 2.41 -12.91
CA VAL A 166 -3.49 3.70 -12.47
C VAL A 166 -2.83 3.51 -11.11
N ALA A 167 -1.55 3.89 -11.00
CA ALA A 167 -0.81 3.88 -9.75
C ALA A 167 -1.38 4.92 -8.77
N GLU A 168 -2.16 4.49 -7.78
CA GLU A 168 -2.88 5.40 -6.88
C GLU A 168 -2.43 5.35 -5.41
N CYS A 169 -1.97 4.20 -4.91
CA CYS A 169 -1.44 4.14 -3.54
C CYS A 169 -0.42 3.07 -3.24
N TRP A 170 0.38 3.34 -2.19
CA TRP A 170 1.26 2.37 -1.57
C TRP A 170 0.40 1.40 -0.78
N MET A 171 0.76 0.12 -0.80
CA MET A 171 0.09 -0.91 -0.04
C MET A 171 1.12 -1.77 0.67
N VAL A 172 0.88 -2.00 1.96
CA VAL A 172 1.54 -3.01 2.75
C VAL A 172 0.69 -4.26 2.68
N CYS A 173 1.21 -5.31 2.06
CA CYS A 173 0.54 -6.59 1.92
C CYS A 173 1.24 -7.68 2.71
N VAL A 174 0.46 -8.66 3.16
CA VAL A 174 0.94 -9.88 3.78
C VAL A 174 0.61 -11.06 2.88
N ARG A 175 1.57 -11.97 2.69
CA ARG A 175 1.33 -13.23 1.99
C ARG A 175 0.53 -14.19 2.85
N SER A 176 -0.49 -14.83 2.27
CA SER A 176 -1.32 -15.80 3.00
C SER A 176 -0.58 -17.07 3.40
N ASP A 177 0.48 -17.44 2.67
CA ASP A 177 1.17 -18.73 2.82
C ASP A 177 2.27 -18.74 3.90
N ASN A 178 2.91 -17.59 4.14
CA ASN A 178 4.07 -17.50 5.03
C ASN A 178 4.17 -16.20 5.85
N LEU A 179 3.12 -15.36 5.79
CA LEU A 179 3.04 -14.08 6.50
C LEU A 179 4.16 -13.08 6.19
N LYS A 180 4.92 -13.28 5.09
CA LYS A 180 5.94 -12.31 4.68
C LYS A 180 5.28 -11.02 4.18
N CYS A 181 5.90 -9.91 4.53
CA CYS A 181 5.54 -8.58 4.07
C CYS A 181 5.95 -8.36 2.60
N GLU A 182 5.12 -7.65 1.85
CA GLU A 182 5.42 -7.16 0.51
C GLU A 182 4.86 -5.75 0.32
N ILE A 183 5.60 -4.90 -0.39
CA ILE A 183 5.15 -3.54 -0.72
C ILE A 183 4.70 -3.49 -2.17
N TRP A 184 3.47 -3.04 -2.35
CA TRP A 184 2.77 -3.01 -3.62
C TRP A 184 2.34 -1.60 -3.98
N ILE A 185 2.20 -1.37 -5.29
CA ILE A 185 1.36 -0.29 -5.79
C ILE A 185 -0.01 -0.87 -6.06
N GLY A 186 -1.05 -0.12 -5.74
CA GLY A 186 -2.39 -0.51 -6.14
C GLY A 186 -3.35 0.62 -6.47
N ASP A 187 -4.54 0.19 -6.86
CA ASP A 187 -5.69 1.00 -7.27
C ASP A 187 -6.65 1.16 -6.09
N LYS A 188 -7.22 2.35 -5.91
CA LYS A 188 -8.24 2.62 -4.90
C LYS A 188 -9.65 2.47 -5.48
N ASN A 189 -9.84 2.32 -6.78
CA ASN A 189 -11.17 2.39 -7.42
C ASN A 189 -11.83 1.03 -7.66
N LEU A 190 -11.47 -0.05 -6.94
CA LEU A 190 -12.00 -1.39 -7.21
C LEU A 190 -13.53 -1.45 -7.27
N ASN A 191 -14.22 -0.68 -6.41
CA ASN A 191 -15.68 -0.57 -6.36
C ASN A 191 -16.20 0.88 -6.55
N GLY A 192 -15.41 1.74 -7.22
CA GLY A 192 -15.71 3.17 -7.36
C GLY A 192 -15.17 4.05 -6.22
N ARG A 193 -15.49 5.35 -6.25
CA ARG A 193 -15.04 6.37 -5.29
C ARG A 193 -16.14 6.66 -4.27
N GLY A 194 -15.87 6.50 -2.97
CA GLY A 194 -16.85 6.78 -1.92
C GLY A 194 -16.66 6.00 -0.62
N SER A 195 -17.69 5.96 0.22
CA SER A 195 -17.70 5.10 1.42
C SER A 195 -17.75 3.62 1.00
N GLY A 196 -16.92 2.77 1.63
CA GLY A 196 -16.76 1.36 1.23
C GLY A 196 -15.77 1.10 0.10
N GLN A 197 -14.95 2.11 -0.25
CA GLN A 197 -13.89 2.01 -1.25
C GLN A 197 -12.93 0.86 -0.93
N ARG A 198 -12.74 -0.03 -1.91
CA ARG A 198 -11.81 -1.15 -1.81
C ARG A 198 -10.55 -0.87 -2.60
N VAL A 199 -9.44 -1.32 -2.06
CA VAL A 199 -8.15 -1.25 -2.71
C VAL A 199 -7.81 -2.57 -3.40
N GLN A 200 -6.92 -2.52 -4.39
CA GLN A 200 -6.42 -3.72 -5.06
C GLN A 200 -4.92 -3.56 -5.38
N PRO A 201 -4.05 -4.45 -4.88
CA PRO A 201 -2.67 -4.56 -5.32
C PRO A 201 -2.60 -4.79 -6.84
N LEU A 202 -1.75 -4.04 -7.53
CA LEU A 202 -1.53 -4.16 -8.97
C LEU A 202 -0.18 -4.80 -9.28
N TYR A 203 0.90 -4.28 -8.70
CA TYR A 203 2.26 -4.79 -8.92
C TYR A 203 3.18 -4.54 -7.72
N ARG A 204 4.10 -5.48 -7.49
CA ARG A 204 5.05 -5.48 -6.37
C ARG A 204 6.24 -4.57 -6.65
N ILE A 205 6.65 -3.79 -5.65
CA ILE A 205 7.87 -2.98 -5.67
C ILE A 205 8.96 -3.59 -4.80
N TYR A 206 8.60 -4.21 -3.67
CA TYR A 206 9.57 -4.77 -2.72
C TYR A 206 9.00 -6.02 -2.01
N PRO A 207 9.81 -7.03 -1.64
CA PRO A 207 11.27 -7.14 -1.71
C PRO A 207 11.86 -7.30 -3.11
N GLU A 208 11.09 -7.88 -4.03
CA GLU A 208 11.50 -8.03 -5.42
C GLU A 208 10.55 -7.26 -6.33
N PRO A 209 11.01 -6.16 -6.97
CA PRO A 209 10.18 -5.40 -7.88
C PRO A 209 9.69 -6.29 -9.03
N CYS A 210 8.51 -5.99 -9.57
CA CYS A 210 8.06 -6.60 -10.81
C CYS A 210 9.01 -6.22 -11.97
N ALA A 211 9.03 -7.00 -13.05
CA ALA A 211 9.97 -6.79 -14.16
C ALA A 211 9.94 -5.37 -14.74
N LYS A 212 8.75 -4.73 -14.77
CA LYS A 212 8.59 -3.36 -15.26
C LYS A 212 9.26 -2.31 -14.36
N TYR A 213 9.44 -2.59 -13.08
CA TYR A 213 10.14 -1.71 -12.14
C TYR A 213 11.62 -2.03 -11.99
N ARG A 214 12.08 -3.24 -12.36
CA ARG A 214 13.51 -3.60 -12.37
C ARG A 214 14.32 -2.88 -13.45
N ASN A 215 13.71 -2.66 -14.62
CA ASN A 215 14.40 -2.20 -15.84
C ASN A 215 14.10 -0.75 -16.21
#